data_AF-A0A1Y4CJ95-F1
#
_entry.id   AF-A0A1Y4CJ95-F1
#
_cell.length_a   1.000
_cell.length_b   1.000
_cell.length_c   1.000
_cell.angle_alpha   90.00
_cell.angle_beta   90.00
_cell.angle_gamma   90.00
#
_symmetry.space_group_name_H-M   'P 1'
#
loop_
_entity.id
_entity.type
_entity.pdbx_description
1 polymer ?
#
loop_
_entity_poly.entity_id
_entity_poly.type
_entity_poly.pdbx_seq_one_letter_code
_entity_poly.pdbx_strand_id
1 'polypeptide(L)'
;MAITESSYVLRFFLSIWLGLKGAAANSGVNRLCRGLERGVSRLLSGSVLWNFAWREGVVSRAWGSSLSCRLFTAIVNIPCAIVKVIWKAGKPVWEDSLFCRLLTALGGATFFFLGLFMTVMLMAPHSSWNNTYALMGAVALTALFIAGSASRRHYRLELDTLGPYMSIYMAFICLALLGSLSTRMSMRFFAFHLTSFLLVLVVVSAVHKYEQLQLMVSLAVLGLSVAALYGCYQGYIGVEVVPSQQDMVVNAGMPGRVYSFFDNPNNFAEQLEMLLPLDLALFLNCRWRGKVLSLLSLVLGVVAIGYTYGRASWIGLALAVVVFVALLDWRWIPVLLLLGLAAIPFLPETIYNRILTIGNTQDSSTQYRFTIYDTTANLMRDYWHRGVGLGSDIMKKVFQTYPTNFDGSYPIHTHNNYLQMWGETGIWGILSFLGLLLWQLKKGVKALRAADPKLRRMLAAAIGAFCGIMVIGLAEYTWFYPRNMFTYWFLFGVIAACVKLAKAEQPAQA
;
A
#
# COMPACT_ATOMS: atom_id res chain seq x y z
N MET A 1 -4.80 27.37 23.22
CA MET A 1 -4.41 27.24 24.65
C MET A 1 -5.38 27.97 25.58
N ALA A 2 -6.03 29.07 25.17
CA ALA A 2 -7.01 29.77 26.03
C ALA A 2 -8.29 28.98 26.40
N ILE A 3 -8.78 28.08 25.53
CA ILE A 3 -10.02 27.30 25.78
C ILE A 3 -9.81 26.17 26.81
N THR A 4 -8.59 25.63 26.91
CA THR A 4 -8.24 24.57 27.86
C THR A 4 -8.05 25.08 29.29
N GLU A 5 -7.77 26.37 29.47
CA GLU A 5 -7.54 26.93 30.80
C GLU A 5 -8.83 27.27 31.54
N SER A 6 -9.94 27.54 30.86
CA SER A 6 -11.20 27.97 31.49
C SER A 6 -12.21 26.85 31.76
N SER A 7 -12.00 25.63 31.25
CA SER A 7 -12.94 24.51 31.41
C SER A 7 -12.50 23.53 32.49
N TYR A 8 -13.27 23.48 33.59
CA TYR A 8 -13.09 22.51 34.68
C TYR A 8 -13.19 21.06 34.20
N VAL A 9 -14.07 20.78 33.23
CA VAL A 9 -14.25 19.46 32.63
C VAL A 9 -12.98 19.02 31.88
N LEU A 10 -12.40 19.90 31.06
CA LEU A 10 -11.15 19.63 30.34
C LEU A 10 -9.98 19.41 31.30
N ARG A 11 -9.88 20.20 32.39
CA ARG A 11 -8.86 20.01 33.43
C ARG A 11 -9.01 18.68 34.16
N PHE A 12 -10.23 18.27 34.48
CA PHE A 12 -10.51 16.98 35.11
C PHE A 12 -10.07 15.82 34.23
N PHE A 13 -10.49 15.78 32.96
CA PHE A 13 -10.05 14.74 32.02
C PHE A 13 -8.55 14.79 31.73
N LEU A 14 -7.94 15.98 31.65
CA LEU A 14 -6.49 16.11 31.51
C LEU A 14 -5.76 15.58 32.75
N SER A 15 -6.26 15.84 33.95
CA SER A 15 -5.68 15.34 35.21
C SER A 15 -5.79 13.82 35.33
N ILE A 16 -6.93 13.24 34.92
CA ILE A 16 -7.11 11.79 34.82
C ILE A 16 -6.15 11.21 33.77
N TRP A 17 -6.04 11.84 32.60
CA TRP A 17 -5.15 11.39 31.53
C TRP A 17 -3.67 11.45 31.96
N LEU A 18 -3.24 12.53 32.62
CA LEU A 18 -1.90 12.67 33.16
C LEU A 18 -1.64 11.69 34.31
N GLY A 19 -2.63 11.46 35.18
CA GLY A 19 -2.59 10.44 36.23
C GLY A 19 -2.46 9.03 35.67
N LEU A 20 -3.26 8.67 34.66
CA LEU A 20 -3.17 7.41 33.93
C LEU A 20 -1.84 7.26 33.21
N LYS A 21 -1.32 8.34 32.60
CA LYS A 21 -0.01 8.36 31.94
C LYS A 21 1.13 8.15 32.94
N GLY A 22 1.05 8.76 34.12
CA GLY A 22 2.01 8.58 35.22
C GLY A 22 1.94 7.17 35.81
N ALA A 23 0.74 6.65 36.05
CA ALA A 23 0.50 5.30 36.52
C ALA A 23 0.98 4.25 35.51
N ALA A 24 0.70 4.45 34.21
CA ALA A 24 1.20 3.61 33.13
C ALA A 24 2.73 3.65 33.04
N ALA A 25 3.35 4.83 33.20
CA ALA A 25 4.81 4.98 33.19
C ALA A 25 5.50 4.23 34.36
N ASN A 26 4.83 4.10 35.51
CA ASN A 26 5.36 3.39 36.68
C ASN A 26 4.80 1.97 36.86
N SER A 27 3.92 1.53 35.95
CA SER A 27 3.27 0.23 36.00
C SER A 27 4.26 -0.94 35.91
N GLY A 28 3.88 -2.08 36.49
CA GLY A 28 4.63 -3.34 36.34
C GLY A 28 4.74 -3.75 34.86
N VAL A 29 3.71 -3.48 34.06
CA VAL A 29 3.69 -3.73 32.61
C VAL A 29 4.75 -2.90 31.89
N ASN A 30 4.88 -1.60 32.18
CA ASN A 30 5.92 -0.77 31.56
C ASN A 30 7.33 -1.18 32.01
N ARG A 31 7.49 -1.61 33.27
CA ARG A 31 8.76 -2.17 33.75
C ARG A 31 9.12 -3.48 33.03
N LEU A 32 8.15 -4.38 32.84
CA LEU A 32 8.30 -5.60 32.05
C LEU A 32 8.66 -5.27 30.60
N CYS A 33 7.92 -4.35 29.96
CA CYS A 33 8.22 -3.90 28.61
C CYS A 33 9.65 -3.36 28.51
N ARG A 34 10.08 -2.43 29.38
CA ARG A 34 11.47 -1.93 29.40
C ARG A 34 12.51 -3.02 29.70
N GLY A 35 12.14 -4.05 30.45
CA GLY A 35 12.97 -5.24 30.66
C GLY A 35 13.16 -6.04 29.38
N LEU A 36 12.06 -6.36 28.70
CA LEU A 36 12.05 -7.03 27.40
C LEU A 36 12.77 -6.22 26.32
N GLU A 37 12.58 -4.90 26.27
CA GLU A 37 13.28 -4.00 25.34
C GLU A 37 14.79 -4.11 25.50
N ARG A 38 15.28 -4.06 26.74
CA ARG A 38 16.70 -4.21 27.06
C ARG A 38 17.20 -5.61 26.74
N GLY A 39 16.42 -6.65 27.04
CA GLY A 39 16.76 -8.05 26.73
C GLY A 39 16.88 -8.28 25.23
N VAL A 40 15.86 -7.90 24.47
CA VAL A 40 15.82 -7.99 23.01
C VAL A 40 16.92 -7.14 22.39
N SER A 41 17.12 -5.90 22.83
CA SER A 41 18.18 -5.05 22.30
C SER A 41 19.57 -5.65 22.53
N ARG A 42 19.84 -6.28 23.69
CA ARG A 42 21.11 -6.97 23.97
C ARG A 42 21.30 -8.19 23.07
N LEU A 43 20.26 -9.01 22.90
CA LEU A 43 20.29 -10.17 21.99
C LEU A 43 20.52 -9.75 20.54
N LEU A 44 19.87 -8.69 20.08
CA LEU A 44 19.99 -8.18 18.72
C LEU A 44 21.35 -7.50 18.49
N SER A 45 21.88 -6.73 19.43
CA SER A 45 23.17 -6.05 19.26
C SER A 45 24.35 -7.01 19.10
N GLY A 46 24.29 -8.17 19.76
CA GLY A 46 25.31 -9.24 19.63
C GLY A 46 25.06 -10.20 18.47
N SER A 47 23.89 -10.15 17.82
CA SER A 47 23.52 -11.12 16.79
C SER A 47 24.14 -10.77 15.44
N VAL A 48 24.97 -11.68 14.92
CA VAL A 48 25.54 -11.60 13.57
C VAL A 48 24.42 -11.54 12.52
N LEU A 49 23.34 -12.30 12.71
CA LEU A 49 22.19 -12.32 11.80
C LEU A 49 21.46 -10.97 11.80
N TRP A 50 21.27 -10.35 12.97
CA TRP A 50 20.67 -9.02 13.05
C TRP A 50 21.55 -7.96 12.41
N ASN A 51 22.86 -7.97 12.69
CA ASN A 51 23.81 -7.06 12.08
C ASN A 51 23.88 -7.25 10.55
N PHE A 52 23.83 -8.49 10.07
CA PHE A 52 23.74 -8.80 8.65
C PHE A 52 22.42 -8.31 8.02
N ALA A 53 21.29 -8.53 8.69
CA ALA A 53 19.98 -8.09 8.21
C ALA A 53 19.86 -6.56 8.22
N TRP A 54 20.47 -5.87 9.18
CA TRP A 54 20.39 -4.42 9.34
C TRP A 54 21.47 -3.66 8.55
N ARG A 55 22.62 -4.26 8.20
CA ARG A 55 23.68 -3.58 7.42
C ARG A 55 23.16 -3.10 6.07
N GLU A 56 23.65 -1.96 5.59
CA GLU A 56 23.33 -1.55 4.23
C GLU A 56 24.08 -2.44 3.23
N GLY A 57 23.32 -3.11 2.35
CA GLY A 57 23.87 -4.02 1.34
C GLY A 57 24.75 -3.28 0.34
N VAL A 58 25.77 -3.97 -0.17
CA VAL A 58 26.78 -3.41 -1.09
C VAL A 58 26.13 -2.78 -2.32
N VAL A 59 25.16 -3.48 -2.93
CA VAL A 59 24.41 -3.00 -4.10
C VAL A 59 23.66 -1.69 -3.81
N SER A 60 22.97 -1.61 -2.66
CA SER A 60 22.25 -0.39 -2.26
C SER A 60 23.18 0.78 -1.98
N ARG A 61 24.38 0.52 -1.45
CA ARG A 61 25.37 1.57 -1.14
C ARG A 61 26.05 2.10 -2.39
N ALA A 62 26.40 1.21 -3.31
CA ALA A 62 27.05 1.55 -4.57
C ALA A 62 26.06 2.12 -5.62
N TRP A 63 24.75 1.99 -5.40
CA TRP A 63 23.75 2.42 -6.39
C TRP A 63 23.90 3.86 -6.83
N GLY A 64 24.01 4.81 -5.90
CA GLY A 64 24.08 6.24 -6.22
C GLY A 64 25.28 6.63 -7.10
N SER A 65 26.41 5.93 -6.98
CA SER A 65 27.62 6.16 -7.79
C SER A 65 27.74 5.23 -9.00
N SER A 66 26.88 4.22 -9.11
CA SER A 66 26.95 3.22 -10.18
C SER A 66 26.66 3.82 -11.57
N LEU A 67 27.30 3.24 -12.59
CA LEU A 67 27.02 3.59 -13.99
C LEU A 67 25.57 3.26 -14.35
N SER A 68 25.03 2.13 -13.89
CA SER A 68 23.64 1.71 -14.17
C SER A 68 22.62 2.70 -13.63
N CYS A 69 22.79 3.19 -12.39
CA CYS A 69 21.90 4.21 -11.83
C CYS A 69 21.95 5.50 -12.66
N ARG A 70 23.15 5.98 -13.02
CA ARG A 70 23.31 7.18 -13.85
C ARG A 70 22.66 7.00 -15.23
N LEU A 71 22.87 5.84 -15.86
CA LEU A 71 22.31 5.51 -17.17
C LEU A 71 20.78 5.46 -17.13
N PHE A 72 20.19 4.68 -16.22
CA PHE A 72 18.74 4.54 -16.13
C PHE A 72 18.07 5.85 -15.71
N THR A 73 18.67 6.59 -14.78
CA THR A 73 18.18 7.91 -14.40
C THR A 73 18.27 8.89 -15.56
N ALA A 74 19.34 8.85 -16.37
CA ALA A 74 19.46 9.67 -17.57
C ALA A 74 18.38 9.32 -18.59
N ILE A 75 18.16 8.03 -18.88
CA ILE A 75 17.13 7.55 -19.83
C ILE A 75 15.74 8.04 -19.40
N VAL A 76 15.35 7.80 -18.15
CA VAL A 76 14.05 8.23 -17.63
C VAL A 76 13.89 9.75 -17.66
N ASN A 77 14.98 10.52 -17.54
CA ASN A 77 14.96 11.98 -17.56
C ASN A 77 15.14 12.62 -18.95
N ILE A 78 15.31 11.84 -20.04
CA ILE A 78 15.39 12.39 -21.41
C ILE A 78 14.21 13.33 -21.69
N PRO A 79 12.94 12.98 -21.39
CA PRO A 79 11.81 13.88 -21.62
C PRO A 79 11.91 15.19 -20.83
N CYS A 80 12.36 15.13 -19.56
CA CYS A 80 12.58 16.33 -18.74
C CYS A 80 13.69 17.22 -19.33
N ALA A 81 14.76 16.62 -19.86
CA ALA A 81 15.86 17.36 -20.48
C ALA A 81 15.40 18.06 -21.76
N ILE A 82 14.66 17.37 -22.63
CA ILE A 82 14.11 17.93 -23.88
C ILE A 82 13.22 19.14 -23.57
N VAL A 83 12.26 18.98 -22.65
CA VAL A 83 11.32 20.05 -22.30
C VAL A 83 12.05 21.26 -21.68
N LYS A 84 13.08 21.04 -20.85
CA LYS A 84 13.90 22.13 -20.30
C LYS A 84 14.69 22.88 -21.37
N VAL A 85 15.21 22.19 -22.39
CA VAL A 85 15.90 22.82 -23.52
C VAL A 85 14.93 23.68 -24.34
N ILE A 86 13.75 23.15 -24.67
CA ILE A 86 12.68 23.88 -25.38
C ILE A 86 12.24 25.12 -24.58
N TRP A 87 12.05 24.97 -23.27
CA TRP A 87 11.69 26.08 -22.38
C TRP A 87 12.76 27.17 -22.35
N LYS A 88 14.05 26.78 -22.26
CA LYS A 88 15.15 27.74 -22.27
C LYS A 88 15.26 28.49 -23.60
N ALA A 89 15.04 27.81 -24.73
CA ALA A 89 15.14 28.40 -26.06
C ALA A 89 14.06 29.47 -26.33
N GLY A 90 12.82 29.24 -25.89
CA GLY A 90 11.71 30.20 -26.07
C GLY A 90 11.35 31.01 -24.83
N LYS A 91 12.24 31.07 -23.82
CA LYS A 91 12.01 31.72 -22.52
C LYS A 91 11.26 33.08 -22.61
N PRO A 92 11.66 34.05 -23.47
CA PRO A 92 10.96 35.33 -23.54
C PRO A 92 9.50 35.22 -24.00
N VAL A 93 9.15 34.22 -24.80
CA VAL A 93 7.76 34.01 -25.27
C VAL A 93 6.94 33.22 -24.25
N TRP A 94 7.57 32.25 -23.57
CA TRP A 94 6.89 31.37 -22.64
C TRP A 94 6.53 32.04 -21.31
N GLU A 95 7.36 32.96 -20.81
CA GLU A 95 7.11 33.63 -19.53
C GLU A 95 5.90 34.58 -19.59
N ASP A 96 5.65 35.21 -20.73
CA ASP A 96 4.51 36.11 -20.92
C ASP A 96 3.20 35.37 -21.23
N SER A 97 3.28 34.16 -21.78
CA SER A 97 2.12 33.33 -22.09
C SER A 97 1.38 32.86 -20.83
N LEU A 98 0.09 33.21 -20.73
CA LEU A 98 -0.79 32.74 -19.66
C LEU A 98 -0.93 31.21 -19.65
N PHE A 99 -0.99 30.59 -20.83
CA PHE A 99 -1.06 29.14 -20.98
C PHE A 99 0.17 28.43 -20.39
N CYS A 100 1.37 28.93 -20.69
CA CYS A 100 2.62 28.34 -20.20
C CYS A 100 2.78 28.54 -18.68
N ARG A 101 2.36 29.69 -18.14
CA ARG A 101 2.30 29.91 -16.68
C ARG A 101 1.32 28.96 -16.00
N LEU A 102 0.14 28.75 -16.59
CA LEU A 102 -0.83 27.79 -16.07
C LEU A 102 -0.26 26.36 -16.10
N LEU A 103 0.27 25.91 -17.24
CA LEU A 103 0.81 24.56 -17.40
C LEU A 103 1.95 24.28 -16.41
N THR A 104 2.85 25.25 -16.20
CA THR A 104 3.94 25.12 -15.22
C THR A 104 3.45 25.18 -13.77
N ALA A 105 2.40 25.96 -13.48
CA ALA A 105 1.74 25.93 -12.16
C ALA A 105 1.10 24.56 -11.89
N LEU A 106 0.31 24.05 -12.84
CA LEU A 106 -0.34 22.74 -12.76
C LEU A 106 0.67 21.61 -12.61
N GLY A 107 1.76 21.63 -13.40
CA GLY A 107 2.83 20.64 -13.29
C GLY A 107 3.67 20.76 -12.02
N GLY A 108 3.66 21.91 -11.34
CA GLY A 108 4.21 22.03 -9.98
C GLY A 108 3.29 21.44 -8.90
N ALA A 109 2.01 21.27 -9.24
CA ALA A 109 0.97 20.72 -8.38
C ALA A 109 0.61 19.26 -8.74
N THR A 110 1.50 18.51 -9.41
CA THR A 110 1.18 17.12 -9.82
C THR A 110 0.80 16.22 -8.65
N PHE A 111 1.34 16.44 -7.44
CA PHE A 111 0.93 15.72 -6.23
C PHE A 111 -0.57 15.87 -5.91
N PHE A 112 -1.17 17.04 -6.19
CA PHE A 112 -2.60 17.28 -6.03
C PHE A 112 -3.41 16.48 -7.05
N PHE A 113 -3.01 16.53 -8.34
CA PHE A 113 -3.68 15.77 -9.40
C PHE A 113 -3.54 14.25 -9.21
N LEU A 114 -2.43 13.79 -8.64
CA LEU A 114 -2.26 12.39 -8.30
C LEU A 114 -3.22 11.98 -7.17
N GLY A 115 -3.37 12.80 -6.13
CA GLY A 115 -4.39 12.59 -5.09
C GLY A 115 -5.83 12.60 -5.66
N LEU A 116 -6.12 13.51 -6.59
CA LEU A 116 -7.41 13.56 -7.29
C LEU A 116 -7.65 12.31 -8.16
N PHE A 117 -6.63 11.84 -8.86
CA PHE A 117 -6.68 10.59 -9.63
C PHE A 117 -7.02 9.40 -8.72
N MET A 118 -6.38 9.29 -7.55
CA MET A 118 -6.73 8.28 -6.55
C MET A 118 -8.17 8.43 -6.07
N THR A 119 -8.62 9.66 -5.83
CA THR A 119 -10.01 9.97 -5.43
C THR A 119 -11.01 9.42 -6.46
N VAL A 120 -10.82 9.77 -7.73
CA VAL A 120 -11.69 9.35 -8.84
C VAL A 120 -11.66 7.82 -9.01
N MET A 121 -10.48 7.21 -8.94
CA MET A 121 -10.34 5.75 -9.07
C MET A 121 -11.13 4.97 -8.00
N LEU A 122 -11.14 5.48 -6.77
CA LEU A 122 -11.82 4.87 -5.62
C LEU A 122 -13.34 5.12 -5.63
N MET A 123 -13.80 6.20 -6.27
CA MET A 123 -15.20 6.58 -6.36
C MET A 123 -15.89 6.11 -7.65
N ALA A 124 -15.13 5.71 -8.67
CA ALA A 124 -15.70 5.29 -9.95
C ALA A 124 -16.37 3.91 -9.84
N PRO A 125 -17.67 3.79 -10.19
CA PRO A 125 -18.37 2.50 -10.23
C PRO A 125 -17.65 1.49 -11.13
N HIS A 126 -17.70 0.20 -10.77
CA HIS A 126 -17.02 -0.84 -11.54
C HIS A 126 -17.43 -0.94 -12.99
N SER A 127 -18.73 -0.81 -13.29
CA SER A 127 -19.26 -0.82 -14.66
C SER A 127 -18.71 0.31 -15.53
N SER A 128 -18.32 1.44 -14.93
CA SER A 128 -17.78 2.61 -15.64
C SER A 128 -16.26 2.67 -15.63
N TRP A 129 -15.57 1.79 -14.89
CA TRP A 129 -14.11 1.84 -14.75
C TRP A 129 -13.42 0.86 -15.69
N ASN A 130 -12.57 1.39 -16.57
CA ASN A 130 -11.64 0.61 -17.36
C ASN A 130 -10.20 0.87 -16.88
N ASN A 131 -9.41 -0.19 -16.69
CA ASN A 131 -8.02 -0.05 -16.24
C ASN A 131 -7.12 0.66 -17.27
N THR A 132 -7.54 0.81 -18.53
CA THR A 132 -6.88 1.70 -19.49
C THR A 132 -6.91 3.16 -19.03
N TYR A 133 -7.95 3.59 -18.32
CA TYR A 133 -8.01 4.94 -17.73
C TYR A 133 -6.91 5.14 -16.69
N ALA A 134 -6.52 4.09 -15.96
CA ALA A 134 -5.41 4.17 -15.02
C ALA A 134 -4.08 4.39 -15.74
N LEU A 135 -3.84 3.66 -16.84
CA LEU A 135 -2.64 3.84 -17.66
C LEU A 135 -2.61 5.26 -18.26
N MET A 136 -3.71 5.70 -18.86
CA MET A 136 -3.83 7.06 -19.40
C MET A 136 -3.60 8.12 -18.32
N GLY A 137 -4.19 7.93 -17.13
CA GLY A 137 -4.00 8.80 -15.98
C GLY A 137 -2.55 8.86 -15.51
N ALA A 138 -1.87 7.71 -15.36
CA ALA A 138 -0.47 7.67 -14.97
C ALA A 138 0.45 8.32 -16.02
N VAL A 139 0.20 8.09 -17.31
CA VAL A 139 0.92 8.75 -18.41
C VAL A 139 0.66 10.26 -18.40
N ALA A 140 -0.58 10.69 -18.24
CA ALA A 140 -0.95 12.11 -18.20
C ALA A 140 -0.33 12.82 -16.98
N LEU A 141 -0.34 12.20 -15.80
CA LEU A 141 0.32 12.74 -14.60
C LEU A 141 1.84 12.83 -14.78
N THR A 142 2.44 11.82 -15.41
CA THR A 142 3.88 11.82 -15.73
C THR A 142 4.20 12.94 -16.72
N ALA A 143 3.41 13.10 -17.78
CA ALA A 143 3.56 14.18 -18.76
C ALA A 143 3.36 15.56 -18.12
N LEU A 144 2.38 15.70 -17.23
CA LEU A 144 2.12 16.93 -16.49
C LEU A 144 3.31 17.30 -15.58
N PHE A 145 3.90 16.32 -14.88
CA PHE A 145 5.12 16.53 -14.11
C PHE A 145 6.31 16.95 -14.99
N ILE A 146 6.50 16.27 -16.13
CA ILE A 146 7.57 16.58 -17.09
C ILE A 146 7.40 18.03 -17.60
N ALA A 147 6.18 18.42 -17.99
CA ALA A 147 5.87 19.79 -18.40
C ALA A 147 6.12 20.80 -17.26
N GLY A 148 5.73 20.45 -16.02
CA GLY A 148 6.01 21.25 -14.82
C GLY A 148 7.50 21.40 -14.49
N SER A 149 8.33 20.46 -14.92
CA SER A 149 9.78 20.51 -14.71
C SER A 149 10.49 21.53 -15.60
N ALA A 150 9.83 21.99 -16.68
CA ALA A 150 10.37 22.93 -17.67
C ALA A 150 10.96 24.19 -17.03
N SER A 151 10.18 24.81 -16.14
CA SER A 151 10.52 26.05 -15.45
C SER A 151 11.32 25.84 -14.16
N ARG A 152 11.50 24.59 -13.71
CA ARG A 152 12.08 24.26 -12.39
C ARG A 152 13.33 23.42 -12.55
N ARG A 153 14.50 24.05 -12.38
CA ARG A 153 15.81 23.41 -12.58
C ARG A 153 15.99 22.10 -11.80
N HIS A 154 15.53 22.08 -10.54
CA HIS A 154 15.69 20.95 -9.63
C HIS A 154 14.69 19.81 -9.83
N TYR A 155 13.61 20.03 -10.59
CA TYR A 155 12.56 19.01 -10.76
C TYR A 155 13.01 18.02 -11.81
N ARG A 156 13.02 16.73 -11.46
CA ARG A 156 13.42 15.62 -12.33
C ARG A 156 12.71 14.35 -11.85
N LEU A 157 12.64 13.33 -12.70
CA LEU A 157 12.14 12.02 -12.30
C LEU A 157 13.20 11.31 -11.46
N GLU A 158 12.89 11.05 -10.19
CA GLU A 158 13.83 10.61 -9.16
C GLU A 158 13.94 9.08 -9.02
N LEU A 159 14.31 8.40 -10.12
CA LEU A 159 14.52 6.95 -10.12
C LEU A 159 15.64 6.52 -9.14
N ASP A 160 16.66 7.36 -8.96
CA ASP A 160 17.77 7.14 -8.04
C ASP A 160 17.32 6.98 -6.58
N THR A 161 16.24 7.68 -6.21
CA THR A 161 15.64 7.61 -4.86
C THR A 161 14.93 6.27 -4.62
N LEU A 162 14.43 5.61 -5.68
CA LEU A 162 13.76 4.31 -5.63
C LEU A 162 14.74 3.12 -5.48
N GLY A 163 16.05 3.38 -5.56
CA GLY A 163 17.09 2.38 -5.33
C GLY A 163 17.22 1.33 -6.44
N PRO A 164 18.20 0.42 -6.31
CA PRO A 164 18.53 -0.56 -7.35
C PRO A 164 17.42 -1.60 -7.54
N TYR A 165 16.76 -2.00 -6.46
CA TYR A 165 15.81 -3.11 -6.47
C TYR A 165 14.55 -2.81 -7.30
N MET A 166 14.13 -1.54 -7.39
CA MET A 166 13.02 -1.16 -8.26
C MET A 166 13.41 -1.36 -9.73
N SER A 167 14.60 -0.89 -10.13
CA SER A 167 15.09 -1.08 -11.49
C SER A 167 15.30 -2.55 -11.85
N ILE A 168 15.82 -3.35 -10.91
CA ILE A 168 16.01 -4.79 -11.11
C ILE A 168 14.64 -5.49 -11.26
N TYR A 169 13.67 -5.18 -10.39
CA TYR A 169 12.32 -5.72 -10.48
C TYR A 169 11.68 -5.38 -11.84
N MET A 170 11.73 -4.11 -12.27
CA MET A 170 11.20 -3.70 -13.57
C MET A 170 11.90 -4.39 -14.74
N ALA A 171 13.21 -4.62 -14.65
CA ALA A 171 13.94 -5.38 -15.66
C ALA A 171 13.40 -6.83 -15.74
N PHE A 172 13.14 -7.49 -14.62
CA PHE A 172 12.54 -8.83 -14.62
C PHE A 172 11.09 -8.86 -15.11
N ILE A 173 10.31 -7.80 -14.89
CA ILE A 173 8.98 -7.68 -15.52
C ILE A 173 9.10 -7.59 -17.05
N CYS A 174 10.05 -6.82 -17.58
CA CYS A 174 10.33 -6.78 -19.02
C CYS A 174 10.80 -8.14 -19.55
N LEU A 175 11.70 -8.83 -18.83
CA LEU A 175 12.17 -10.17 -19.20
C LEU A 175 11.04 -11.21 -19.17
N ALA A 176 10.13 -11.14 -18.20
CA ALA A 176 8.97 -12.02 -18.12
C ALA A 176 7.99 -11.80 -19.28
N LEU A 177 7.85 -10.57 -19.78
CA LEU A 177 7.08 -10.30 -21.00
C LEU A 177 7.75 -10.93 -22.23
N LEU A 178 9.08 -10.76 -22.37
CA LEU A 178 9.85 -11.29 -23.49
C LEU A 178 9.90 -12.82 -23.49
N GLY A 179 10.03 -13.43 -22.32
CA GLY A 179 10.07 -14.89 -22.12
C GLY A 179 8.68 -15.54 -21.99
N SER A 180 7.60 -14.77 -22.11
CA SER A 180 6.24 -15.27 -21.96
C SER A 180 5.88 -16.27 -23.05
N LEU A 181 5.14 -17.31 -22.68
CA LEU A 181 4.53 -18.26 -23.62
C LEU A 181 3.53 -17.59 -24.57
N SER A 182 2.99 -16.44 -24.21
CA SER A 182 2.19 -15.60 -25.10
C SER A 182 2.29 -14.13 -24.72
N THR A 183 3.11 -13.39 -25.45
CA THR A 183 3.27 -11.94 -25.25
C THR A 183 1.94 -11.19 -25.35
N ARG A 184 1.04 -11.61 -26.26
CA ARG A 184 -0.29 -10.98 -26.43
C ARG A 184 -1.13 -11.05 -25.15
N MET A 185 -1.16 -12.20 -24.47
CA MET A 185 -1.91 -12.39 -23.23
C MET A 185 -1.24 -11.67 -22.05
N SER A 186 0.10 -11.54 -22.08
CA SER A 186 0.87 -10.86 -21.04
C SER A 186 0.87 -9.33 -21.13
N MET A 187 0.58 -8.77 -22.30
CA MET A 187 0.71 -7.34 -22.57
C MET A 187 -0.17 -6.47 -21.67
N ARG A 188 -1.37 -6.95 -21.33
CA ARG A 188 -2.29 -6.23 -20.45
C ARG A 188 -1.73 -6.09 -19.04
N PHE A 189 -1.20 -7.17 -18.47
CA PHE A 189 -0.61 -7.14 -17.13
C PHE A 189 0.73 -6.39 -17.12
N PHE A 190 1.51 -6.48 -18.20
CA PHE A 190 2.68 -5.60 -18.37
C PHE A 190 2.30 -4.12 -18.29
N ALA A 191 1.21 -3.71 -18.95
CA ALA A 191 0.71 -2.33 -18.87
C ALA A 191 0.28 -1.95 -17.44
N PHE A 192 -0.24 -2.89 -16.63
CA PHE A 192 -0.55 -2.64 -15.22
C PHE A 192 0.71 -2.44 -14.37
N HIS A 193 1.77 -3.23 -14.60
CA HIS A 193 3.07 -3.00 -13.97
C HIS A 193 3.69 -1.67 -14.39
N LEU A 194 3.60 -1.30 -15.67
CA LEU A 194 4.07 -0.01 -16.17
C LEU A 194 3.31 1.15 -15.52
N THR A 195 1.98 1.06 -15.45
CA THR A 195 1.13 2.05 -14.77
C THR A 195 1.56 2.23 -13.31
N SER A 196 1.74 1.12 -12.61
CA SER A 196 2.17 1.09 -11.21
C SER A 196 3.55 1.74 -10.99
N PHE A 197 4.50 1.43 -11.87
CA PHE A 197 5.84 2.04 -11.85
C PHE A 197 5.77 3.56 -12.07
N LEU A 198 4.99 4.02 -13.04
CA LEU A 198 4.79 5.45 -13.30
C LEU A 198 4.16 6.16 -12.09
N LEU A 199 3.16 5.54 -11.44
CA LEU A 199 2.56 6.09 -10.22
C LEU A 199 3.60 6.26 -9.11
N VAL A 200 4.41 5.22 -8.83
CA VAL A 200 5.48 5.30 -7.82
C VAL A 200 6.47 6.42 -8.15
N LEU A 201 6.91 6.48 -9.41
CA LEU A 201 7.89 7.45 -9.87
C LEU A 201 7.35 8.88 -9.73
N VAL A 202 6.09 9.13 -10.10
CA VAL A 202 5.46 10.44 -9.97
C VAL A 202 5.22 10.80 -8.50
N VAL A 203 4.79 9.87 -7.63
CA VAL A 203 4.65 10.12 -6.19
C VAL A 203 5.96 10.63 -5.59
N VAL A 204 7.07 9.93 -5.84
CA VAL A 204 8.38 10.31 -5.27
C VAL A 204 8.89 11.60 -5.88
N SER A 205 8.70 11.80 -7.19
CA SER A 205 9.23 12.97 -7.89
C SER A 205 8.45 14.24 -7.60
N ALA A 206 7.11 14.16 -7.43
CA ALA A 206 6.25 15.32 -7.22
C ALA A 206 6.20 15.80 -5.76
N VAL A 207 6.53 14.95 -4.80
CA VAL A 207 6.50 15.28 -3.37
C VAL A 207 7.87 15.79 -2.90
N HIS A 208 7.90 17.04 -2.45
CA HIS A 208 9.09 17.71 -1.91
C HIS A 208 8.89 18.22 -0.47
N LYS A 209 7.65 18.29 0.01
CA LYS A 209 7.31 18.74 1.37
C LYS A 209 6.25 17.83 2.00
N TYR A 210 6.20 17.82 3.34
CA TYR A 210 5.22 17.06 4.10
C TYR A 210 3.78 17.48 3.76
N GLU A 211 3.51 18.77 3.57
CA GLU A 211 2.15 19.25 3.26
C GLU A 211 1.63 18.72 1.91
N GLN A 212 2.53 18.54 0.94
CA GLN A 212 2.20 17.97 -0.37
C GLN A 212 1.84 16.49 -0.26
N LEU A 213 2.63 15.75 0.52
CA LEU A 213 2.35 14.36 0.86
C LEU A 213 1.00 14.23 1.59
N GLN A 214 0.81 15.06 2.61
CA GLN A 214 -0.40 15.09 3.42
C GLN A 214 -1.63 15.35 2.55
N LEU A 215 -1.58 16.35 1.65
CA LEU A 215 -2.71 16.66 0.75
C LEU A 215 -3.02 15.49 -0.20
N MET A 216 -1.98 14.92 -0.84
CA MET A 216 -2.14 13.80 -1.76
C MET A 216 -2.80 12.59 -1.08
N VAL A 217 -2.34 12.23 0.13
CA VAL A 217 -2.94 11.15 0.94
C VAL A 217 -4.35 11.52 1.41
N SER A 218 -4.60 12.78 1.80
CA SER A 218 -5.93 13.23 2.22
C SER A 218 -6.96 13.12 1.09
N LEU A 219 -6.57 13.38 -0.15
CA LEU A 219 -7.44 13.19 -1.32
C LEU A 219 -7.73 11.70 -1.57
N ALA A 220 -6.72 10.82 -1.48
CA ALA A 220 -6.95 9.38 -1.55
C ALA A 220 -7.92 8.89 -0.44
N VAL A 221 -7.74 9.38 0.78
CA VAL A 221 -8.64 9.09 1.92
C VAL A 221 -10.04 9.67 1.71
N LEU A 222 -10.18 10.82 1.05
CA LEU A 222 -11.49 11.36 0.66
C LEU A 222 -12.21 10.40 -0.29
N GLY A 223 -11.52 9.88 -1.31
CA GLY A 223 -12.06 8.85 -2.20
C GLY A 223 -12.48 7.59 -1.45
N LEU A 224 -11.64 7.13 -0.52
CA LEU A 224 -11.97 6.02 0.38
C LEU A 224 -13.19 6.32 1.23
N SER A 225 -13.33 7.53 1.77
CA SER A 225 -14.45 7.93 2.64
C SER A 225 -15.77 7.86 1.90
N VAL A 226 -15.82 8.31 0.64
CA VAL A 226 -17.03 8.21 -0.19
C VAL A 226 -17.35 6.74 -0.49
N ALA A 227 -16.35 5.93 -0.82
CA ALA A 227 -16.54 4.49 -1.00
C ALA A 227 -17.01 3.79 0.29
N ALA A 228 -16.45 4.16 1.45
CA ALA A 228 -16.85 3.67 2.77
C ALA A 228 -18.29 4.05 3.10
N LEU A 229 -18.69 5.29 2.81
CA LEU A 229 -20.07 5.76 3.00
C LEU A 229 -21.05 4.96 2.14
N TYR A 230 -20.74 4.76 0.85
CA TYR A 230 -21.58 3.95 -0.03
C TYR A 230 -21.61 2.47 0.40
N GLY A 231 -20.50 1.93 0.90
CA GLY A 231 -20.45 0.59 1.48
C GLY A 231 -21.30 0.47 2.75
N CYS A 232 -21.28 1.46 3.64
CA CYS A 232 -22.15 1.50 4.81
C CYS A 232 -23.63 1.57 4.40
N TYR A 233 -23.95 2.36 3.37
CA TYR A 233 -25.30 2.41 2.81
C TYR A 233 -25.73 1.03 2.28
N GLN A 234 -24.89 0.34 1.49
CA GLN A 234 -25.13 -1.03 1.05
C GLN A 234 -25.34 -2.00 2.22
N GLY A 235 -24.56 -1.87 3.30
CA GLY A 235 -24.72 -2.68 4.50
C GLY A 235 -26.05 -2.44 5.21
N TYR A 236 -26.57 -1.22 5.16
CA TYR A 236 -27.88 -0.87 5.73
C TYR A 236 -29.06 -1.39 4.90
N ILE A 237 -29.02 -1.23 3.57
CA ILE A 237 -30.11 -1.72 2.70
C ILE A 237 -30.07 -3.24 2.48
N GLY A 238 -28.92 -3.86 2.71
CA GLY A 238 -28.65 -5.24 2.35
C GLY A 238 -28.25 -5.39 0.89
N VAL A 239 -27.38 -6.36 0.62
CA VAL A 239 -26.99 -6.76 -0.74
C VAL A 239 -27.25 -8.25 -0.92
N GLU A 240 -27.42 -8.66 -2.18
CA GLU A 240 -27.71 -10.05 -2.51
C GLU A 240 -26.56 -10.97 -2.07
N VAL A 241 -26.93 -12.18 -1.66
CA VAL A 241 -25.98 -13.22 -1.31
C VAL A 241 -25.48 -13.89 -2.59
N VAL A 242 -24.18 -13.78 -2.84
CA VAL A 242 -23.54 -14.37 -4.01
C VAL A 242 -22.83 -15.68 -3.60
N PRO A 243 -23.26 -16.86 -4.08
CA PRO A 243 -22.70 -18.15 -3.66
C PRO A 243 -21.21 -18.34 -3.97
N SER A 244 -20.68 -17.66 -5.00
CA SER A 244 -19.24 -17.72 -5.33
C SER A 244 -18.35 -16.91 -4.38
N GLN A 245 -18.94 -16.06 -3.53
CA GLN A 245 -18.20 -15.17 -2.63
C GLN A 245 -18.17 -15.66 -1.17
N GLN A 246 -18.95 -16.69 -0.82
CA GLN A 246 -19.02 -17.25 0.52
C GLN A 246 -19.55 -18.69 0.53
N ASP A 247 -19.09 -19.47 1.51
CA ASP A 247 -19.62 -20.81 1.76
C ASP A 247 -21.00 -20.72 2.40
N MET A 248 -22.02 -21.22 1.70
CA MET A 248 -23.42 -21.14 2.10
C MET A 248 -23.78 -22.09 3.26
N VAL A 249 -22.99 -23.13 3.48
CA VAL A 249 -23.22 -24.12 4.54
C VAL A 249 -22.54 -23.68 5.83
N VAL A 250 -21.26 -23.33 5.74
CA VAL A 250 -20.46 -22.92 6.91
C VAL A 250 -20.90 -21.54 7.42
N ASN A 251 -21.46 -20.68 6.56
CA ASN A 251 -21.92 -19.34 6.92
C ASN A 251 -23.43 -19.17 6.75
N ALA A 252 -24.21 -20.19 7.11
CA ALA A 252 -25.66 -20.12 7.08
C ALA A 252 -26.18 -18.89 7.85
N GLY A 253 -27.08 -18.13 7.24
CA GLY A 253 -27.66 -16.90 7.82
C GLY A 253 -26.79 -15.64 7.69
N MET A 254 -25.61 -15.72 7.07
CA MET A 254 -24.76 -14.57 6.81
C MET A 254 -25.35 -13.67 5.71
N PRO A 255 -25.46 -12.35 5.92
CA PRO A 255 -25.97 -11.42 4.91
C PRO A 255 -24.99 -11.30 3.73
N GLY A 256 -25.47 -10.74 2.62
CA GLY A 256 -24.61 -10.46 1.47
C GLY A 256 -23.45 -9.53 1.82
N ARG A 257 -22.33 -9.72 1.13
CA ARG A 257 -21.06 -9.04 1.41
C ARG A 257 -20.98 -7.72 0.65
N VAL A 258 -20.71 -6.63 1.38
CA VAL A 258 -20.65 -5.27 0.81
C VAL A 258 -19.40 -5.09 -0.07
N TYR A 259 -19.59 -4.45 -1.23
CA TYR A 259 -18.55 -4.23 -2.23
C TYR A 259 -18.39 -2.76 -2.66
N SER A 260 -19.28 -1.85 -2.23
CA SER A 260 -19.28 -0.42 -2.57
C SER A 260 -19.24 -0.17 -4.10
N PHE A 261 -18.36 0.71 -4.59
CA PHE A 261 -18.15 0.95 -6.03
C PHE A 261 -17.34 -0.15 -6.73
N PHE A 262 -16.89 -1.14 -5.98
CA PHE A 262 -16.12 -2.28 -6.48
C PHE A 262 -17.07 -3.44 -6.78
N ASP A 263 -16.69 -4.41 -7.60
CA ASP A 263 -17.56 -5.54 -7.94
C ASP A 263 -17.37 -6.76 -7.00
N ASN A 264 -16.41 -6.64 -6.08
CA ASN A 264 -16.03 -7.72 -5.18
C ASN A 264 -15.75 -7.18 -3.76
N PRO A 265 -16.27 -7.84 -2.71
CA PRO A 265 -16.07 -7.41 -1.33
C PRO A 265 -14.60 -7.47 -0.87
N ASN A 266 -13.81 -8.44 -1.35
CA ASN A 266 -12.37 -8.51 -1.04
C ASN A 266 -11.64 -7.31 -1.63
N ASN A 267 -11.98 -6.94 -2.87
CA ASN A 267 -11.37 -5.80 -3.56
C ASN A 267 -11.57 -4.51 -2.72
N PHE A 268 -12.79 -4.27 -2.28
CA PHE A 268 -13.11 -3.13 -1.42
C PHE A 268 -12.43 -3.19 -0.04
N ALA A 269 -12.41 -4.36 0.60
CA ALA A 269 -11.78 -4.55 1.90
C ALA A 269 -10.26 -4.31 1.87
N GLU A 270 -9.59 -4.69 0.80
CA GLU A 270 -8.16 -4.42 0.57
C GLU A 270 -7.87 -2.92 0.40
N GLN A 271 -8.77 -2.17 -0.26
CA GLN A 271 -8.65 -0.70 -0.36
C GLN A 271 -8.77 -0.03 1.02
N LEU A 272 -9.74 -0.46 1.83
CA LEU A 272 -9.92 0.00 3.20
C LEU A 272 -8.69 -0.31 4.04
N GLU A 273 -8.16 -1.53 3.97
CA GLU A 273 -6.98 -1.93 4.72
C GLU A 273 -5.74 -1.08 4.38
N MET A 274 -5.49 -0.83 3.10
CA MET A 274 -4.31 -0.06 2.67
C MET A 274 -4.36 1.42 3.08
N LEU A 275 -5.56 2.01 3.16
CA LEU A 275 -5.73 3.46 3.32
C LEU A 275 -6.18 3.89 4.73
N LEU A 276 -6.83 3.03 5.52
CA LEU A 276 -7.25 3.37 6.89
C LEU A 276 -6.10 3.69 7.84
N PRO A 277 -4.95 2.98 7.83
CA PRO A 277 -3.81 3.36 8.64
C PRO A 277 -3.29 4.76 8.30
N LEU A 278 -3.31 5.14 7.01
CA LEU A 278 -2.92 6.49 6.59
C LEU A 278 -3.89 7.55 7.12
N ASP A 279 -5.20 7.28 7.11
CA ASP A 279 -6.19 8.17 7.71
C ASP A 279 -6.02 8.28 9.23
N LEU A 280 -5.64 7.19 9.91
CA LEU A 280 -5.27 7.24 11.33
C LEU A 280 -4.06 8.16 11.58
N ALA A 281 -3.06 8.16 10.70
CA ALA A 281 -1.97 9.12 10.77
C ALA A 281 -2.43 10.56 10.50
N LEU A 282 -3.36 10.79 9.56
CA LEU A 282 -3.97 12.10 9.33
C LEU A 282 -4.74 12.58 10.56
N PHE A 283 -5.56 11.73 11.19
CA PHE A 283 -6.27 12.02 12.42
C PHE A 283 -5.34 12.52 13.55
N LEU A 284 -4.17 11.91 13.69
CA LEU A 284 -3.18 12.30 14.71
C LEU A 284 -2.40 13.57 14.35
N ASN A 285 -2.33 13.94 13.06
CA ASN A 285 -1.54 15.07 12.57
C ASN A 285 -2.37 16.34 12.30
N CYS A 286 -3.67 16.18 12.04
CA CYS A 286 -4.57 17.28 11.71
C CYS A 286 -5.02 18.09 12.95
N ARG A 287 -5.39 19.36 12.69
CA ARG A 287 -6.12 20.20 13.66
C ARG A 287 -7.58 19.76 13.75
N TRP A 288 -8.36 20.38 14.65
CA TRP A 288 -9.71 19.95 15.00
C TRP A 288 -10.64 19.65 13.81
N ARG A 289 -10.69 20.50 12.77
CA ARG A 289 -11.54 20.26 11.58
C ARG A 289 -11.15 18.99 10.84
N GLY A 290 -9.87 18.88 10.47
CA GLY A 290 -9.36 17.68 9.79
C GLY A 290 -9.44 16.44 10.68
N LYS A 291 -9.32 16.61 11.99
CA LYS A 291 -9.46 15.53 12.97
C LYS A 291 -10.89 14.97 13.01
N VAL A 292 -11.91 15.83 12.96
CA VAL A 292 -13.31 15.39 12.87
C VAL A 292 -13.58 14.67 11.55
N LEU A 293 -13.09 15.20 10.42
CA LEU A 293 -13.26 14.56 9.12
C LEU A 293 -12.57 13.20 9.04
N SER A 294 -11.32 13.10 9.49
CA SER A 294 -10.61 11.81 9.57
C SER A 294 -11.28 10.85 10.54
N LEU A 295 -11.83 11.33 11.67
CA LEU A 295 -12.56 10.45 12.59
C LEU A 295 -13.82 9.87 11.94
N LEU A 296 -14.59 10.71 11.22
CA LEU A 296 -15.76 10.27 10.49
C LEU A 296 -15.40 9.22 9.42
N SER A 297 -14.33 9.49 8.64
CA SER A 297 -13.79 8.57 7.65
C SER A 297 -13.35 7.23 8.28
N LEU A 298 -12.61 7.25 9.39
CA LEU A 298 -12.20 6.06 10.13
C LEU A 298 -13.40 5.23 10.59
N VAL A 299 -14.41 5.87 11.18
CA VAL A 299 -15.63 5.17 11.63
C VAL A 299 -16.35 4.53 10.46
N LEU A 300 -16.57 5.27 9.37
CA LEU A 300 -17.19 4.72 8.15
C LEU A 300 -16.38 3.56 7.59
N GLY A 301 -15.06 3.67 7.55
CA GLY A 301 -14.19 2.63 7.01
C GLY A 301 -14.15 1.37 7.87
N VAL A 302 -14.13 1.50 9.20
CA VAL A 302 -14.18 0.35 10.13
C VAL A 302 -15.54 -0.36 10.04
N VAL A 303 -16.63 0.38 9.91
CA VAL A 303 -17.96 -0.22 9.70
C VAL A 303 -18.03 -0.90 8.33
N ALA A 304 -17.56 -0.23 7.27
CA ALA A 304 -17.56 -0.78 5.92
C ALA A 304 -16.71 -2.05 5.80
N ILE A 305 -15.50 -2.09 6.38
CA ILE A 305 -14.67 -3.31 6.35
C ILE A 305 -15.33 -4.44 7.14
N GLY A 306 -16.07 -4.15 8.21
CA GLY A 306 -16.92 -5.13 8.90
C GLY A 306 -17.96 -5.75 7.94
N TYR A 307 -18.69 -4.93 7.18
CA TYR A 307 -19.69 -5.42 6.22
C TYR A 307 -19.13 -6.15 5.00
N THR A 308 -17.83 -6.07 4.73
CA THR A 308 -17.19 -6.88 3.67
C THR A 308 -17.04 -8.36 4.06
N TYR A 309 -17.05 -8.66 5.36
CA TYR A 309 -16.80 -9.99 5.92
C TYR A 309 -15.52 -10.69 5.40
N GLY A 310 -14.53 -9.89 4.97
CA GLY A 310 -13.25 -10.36 4.46
C GLY A 310 -12.27 -10.70 5.58
N ARG A 311 -12.21 -11.98 5.99
CA ARG A 311 -11.35 -12.47 7.08
C ARG A 311 -9.87 -12.07 6.91
N ALA A 312 -9.33 -12.25 5.71
CA ALA A 312 -7.95 -11.89 5.40
C ALA A 312 -7.70 -10.38 5.60
N SER A 313 -8.63 -9.53 5.14
CA SER A 313 -8.53 -8.08 5.27
C SER A 313 -8.65 -7.60 6.71
N TRP A 314 -9.44 -8.27 7.55
CA TRP A 314 -9.47 -7.99 9.00
C TRP A 314 -8.15 -8.31 9.68
N ILE A 315 -7.54 -9.46 9.34
CA ILE A 315 -6.21 -9.83 9.86
C ILE A 315 -5.16 -8.83 9.35
N GLY A 316 -5.20 -8.47 8.07
CA GLY A 316 -4.33 -7.47 7.46
C GLY A 316 -4.41 -6.12 8.17
N LEU A 317 -5.62 -5.60 8.38
CA LEU A 317 -5.84 -4.33 9.08
C LEU A 317 -5.39 -4.39 10.54
N ALA A 318 -5.68 -5.48 11.25
CA ALA A 318 -5.22 -5.67 12.63
C ALA A 318 -3.69 -5.64 12.70
N LEU A 319 -3.02 -6.36 11.80
CA LEU A 319 -1.57 -6.34 11.71
C LEU A 319 -1.05 -4.93 11.35
N ALA A 320 -1.69 -4.23 10.42
CA ALA A 320 -1.31 -2.89 10.04
C ALA A 320 -1.34 -1.91 11.22
N VAL A 321 -2.40 -1.98 12.05
CA VAL A 321 -2.52 -1.17 13.27
C VAL A 321 -1.49 -1.58 14.32
N VAL A 322 -1.24 -2.89 14.51
CA VAL A 322 -0.21 -3.37 15.45
C VAL A 322 1.18 -2.88 15.03
N VAL A 323 1.54 -3.00 13.75
CA VAL A 323 2.82 -2.51 13.21
C VAL A 323 2.92 -0.99 13.34
N PHE A 324 1.87 -0.25 13.01
CA PHE A 324 1.82 1.20 13.19
C PHE A 324 2.11 1.61 14.64
N VAL A 325 1.41 1.00 15.61
CA VAL A 325 1.62 1.26 17.03
C VAL A 325 3.02 0.83 17.48
N ALA A 326 3.49 -0.33 17.03
CA ALA A 326 4.82 -0.85 17.35
C ALA A 326 5.95 0.10 16.94
N LEU A 327 5.84 0.69 15.74
CA LEU A 327 6.83 1.61 15.18
C LEU A 327 6.82 3.00 15.85
N LEU A 328 5.67 3.39 16.43
CA LEU A 328 5.57 4.62 17.21
C LEU A 328 6.02 4.41 18.65
N ASP A 329 5.38 3.49 19.36
CA ASP A 329 5.70 3.10 20.72
C ASP A 329 5.08 1.71 21.04
N TRP A 330 5.90 0.68 20.92
CA TRP A 330 5.53 -0.72 21.14
C TRP A 330 4.95 -1.02 22.53
N ARG A 331 5.13 -0.13 23.52
CA ARG A 331 4.56 -0.28 24.87
C ARG A 331 3.05 -0.18 24.90
N TRP A 332 2.45 0.36 23.84
CA TRP A 332 0.99 0.42 23.68
C TRP A 332 0.40 -0.83 23.05
N ILE A 333 1.21 -1.78 22.57
CA ILE A 333 0.70 -3.05 21.99
C ILE A 333 -0.15 -3.84 23.00
N PRO A 334 0.29 -4.06 24.27
CA PRO A 334 -0.56 -4.76 25.24
C PRO A 334 -1.90 -4.06 25.48
N VAL A 335 -1.92 -2.72 25.52
CA VAL A 335 -3.16 -1.95 25.66
C VAL A 335 -4.05 -2.13 24.45
N LEU A 336 -3.49 -2.07 23.24
CA LEU A 336 -4.21 -2.32 21.99
C LEU A 336 -4.83 -3.72 21.97
N LEU A 337 -4.08 -4.75 22.36
CA LEU A 337 -4.57 -6.13 22.42
C LEU A 337 -5.68 -6.30 23.45
N LEU A 338 -5.54 -5.70 24.64
CA LEU A 338 -6.58 -5.71 25.67
C LEU A 338 -7.86 -5.00 25.21
N LEU A 339 -7.74 -3.85 24.53
CA LEU A 339 -8.88 -3.15 23.94
C LEU A 339 -9.54 -3.97 22.83
N GLY A 340 -8.74 -4.65 21.99
CA GLY A 340 -9.24 -5.56 20.97
C GLY A 340 -10.01 -6.74 21.57
N LEU A 341 -9.48 -7.37 22.62
CA LEU A 341 -10.16 -8.45 23.35
C LEU A 341 -11.44 -7.95 24.03
N ALA A 342 -11.40 -6.77 24.65
CA ALA A 342 -12.56 -6.15 25.28
C ALA A 342 -13.64 -5.75 24.26
N ALA A 343 -13.28 -5.55 22.99
CA ALA A 343 -14.24 -5.24 21.93
C ALA A 343 -15.00 -6.47 21.41
N ILE A 344 -14.45 -7.69 21.56
CA ILE A 344 -15.05 -8.94 21.02
C ILE A 344 -16.52 -9.13 21.44
N PRO A 345 -16.91 -8.95 22.72
CA PRO A 345 -18.31 -9.13 23.15
C PRO A 345 -19.30 -8.14 22.55
N PHE A 346 -18.81 -7.01 22.01
CA PHE A 346 -19.63 -5.98 21.39
C PHE A 346 -19.76 -6.15 19.87
N LEU A 347 -19.12 -7.18 19.30
CA LEU A 347 -19.24 -7.47 17.87
C LEU A 347 -20.59 -8.12 17.56
N PRO A 348 -21.20 -7.81 16.40
CA PRO A 348 -22.35 -8.53 15.90
C PRO A 348 -22.09 -10.04 15.79
N GLU A 349 -23.11 -10.86 16.03
CA GLU A 349 -23.02 -12.32 15.98
C GLU A 349 -22.49 -12.82 14.62
N THR A 350 -22.88 -12.17 13.52
CA THR A 350 -22.38 -12.50 12.17
C THR A 350 -20.87 -12.29 12.03
N ILE A 351 -20.32 -11.23 12.62
CA ILE A 351 -18.87 -10.98 12.64
C ILE A 351 -18.17 -11.99 13.54
N TYR A 352 -18.75 -12.27 14.71
CA TYR A 352 -18.22 -13.27 15.64
C TYR A 352 -18.12 -14.66 15.01
N ASN A 353 -19.19 -15.14 14.38
CA ASN A 353 -19.20 -16.42 13.65
C ASN A 353 -18.15 -16.43 12.54
N ARG A 354 -17.99 -15.31 11.82
CA ARG A 354 -16.97 -15.20 10.78
C ARG A 354 -15.54 -15.23 11.34
N ILE A 355 -15.28 -14.69 12.53
CA ILE A 355 -13.99 -14.80 13.22
C ILE A 355 -13.70 -16.26 13.59
N LEU A 356 -14.67 -17.00 14.12
CA LEU A 356 -14.50 -18.41 14.49
C LEU A 356 -14.13 -19.30 13.28
N THR A 357 -14.60 -18.94 12.09
CA THR A 357 -14.28 -19.69 10.86
C THR A 357 -12.90 -19.40 10.28
N ILE A 358 -12.11 -18.44 10.82
CA ILE A 358 -10.77 -18.10 10.31
C ILE A 358 -9.85 -19.33 10.27
N GLY A 359 -9.91 -20.17 11.31
CA GLY A 359 -9.11 -21.40 11.40
C GLY A 359 -9.81 -22.66 10.87
N ASN A 360 -11.03 -22.53 10.34
CA ASN A 360 -11.79 -23.69 9.89
C ASN A 360 -11.32 -24.16 8.51
N THR A 361 -10.60 -25.29 8.48
CA THR A 361 -10.12 -25.93 7.25
C THR A 361 -11.21 -26.69 6.49
N GLN A 362 -12.42 -26.81 7.03
CA GLN A 362 -13.59 -27.39 6.36
C GLN A 362 -14.40 -26.36 5.55
N ASP A 363 -14.07 -25.07 5.64
CA ASP A 363 -14.65 -24.05 4.75
C ASP A 363 -14.22 -24.33 3.30
N SER A 364 -15.19 -24.47 2.40
CA SER A 364 -14.93 -24.77 0.97
C SER A 364 -13.96 -23.77 0.33
N SER A 365 -13.99 -22.51 0.75
CA SER A 365 -13.06 -21.48 0.27
C SER A 365 -11.60 -21.74 0.68
N THR A 366 -11.38 -22.36 1.83
CA THR A 366 -10.05 -22.74 2.31
C THR A 366 -9.58 -24.04 1.64
N GLN A 367 -10.45 -25.02 1.47
CA GLN A 367 -10.12 -26.27 0.79
C GLN A 367 -9.77 -26.05 -0.68
N TYR A 368 -10.53 -25.21 -1.38
CA TYR A 368 -10.28 -24.85 -2.77
C TYR A 368 -8.86 -24.28 -2.98
N ARG A 369 -8.35 -23.49 -2.03
CA ARG A 369 -6.98 -22.94 -2.10
C ARG A 369 -5.89 -24.02 -2.05
N PHE A 370 -6.06 -25.07 -1.26
CA PHE A 370 -5.08 -26.16 -1.23
C PHE A 370 -5.00 -26.87 -2.58
N THR A 371 -6.15 -27.11 -3.23
CA THR A 371 -6.18 -27.67 -4.58
C THR A 371 -5.51 -26.76 -5.61
N ILE A 372 -5.71 -25.44 -5.50
CA ILE A 372 -5.00 -24.46 -6.33
C ILE A 372 -3.49 -24.52 -6.12
N TYR A 373 -3.03 -24.70 -4.88
CA TYR A 373 -1.61 -24.83 -4.56
C TYR A 373 -1.01 -26.11 -5.14
N ASP A 374 -1.74 -27.23 -5.12
CA ASP A 374 -1.29 -28.48 -5.78
C ASP A 374 -1.18 -28.29 -7.30
N THR A 375 -2.16 -27.63 -7.91
CA THR A 375 -2.14 -27.26 -9.33
C THR A 375 -0.95 -26.37 -9.67
N THR A 376 -0.73 -25.36 -8.82
CA THR A 376 0.39 -24.44 -8.96
C THR A 376 1.70 -25.19 -8.82
N ALA A 377 1.84 -26.10 -7.85
CA ALA A 377 3.05 -26.90 -7.67
C ALA A 377 3.38 -27.75 -8.91
N ASN A 378 2.37 -28.34 -9.56
CA ASN A 378 2.57 -29.08 -10.81
C ASN A 378 3.07 -28.18 -11.94
N LEU A 379 2.45 -27.01 -12.14
CA LEU A 379 2.92 -26.01 -13.10
C LEU A 379 4.36 -25.58 -12.80
N MET A 380 4.69 -25.40 -11.52
CA MET A 380 6.01 -24.95 -11.10
C MET A 380 7.11 -25.99 -11.38
N ARG A 381 6.81 -27.29 -11.49
CA ARG A 381 7.82 -28.29 -11.88
C ARG A 381 8.45 -27.96 -13.23
N ASP A 382 7.67 -27.43 -14.16
CA ASP A 382 8.13 -27.13 -15.52
C ASP A 382 8.56 -25.66 -15.67
N TYR A 383 7.94 -24.75 -14.93
CA TYR A 383 8.10 -23.30 -15.13
C TYR A 383 8.73 -22.53 -13.97
N TRP A 384 9.22 -23.17 -12.90
CA TRP A 384 9.76 -22.47 -11.72
C TRP A 384 10.90 -21.47 -12.01
N HIS A 385 11.72 -21.73 -13.04
CA HIS A 385 12.92 -20.94 -13.32
C HIS A 385 12.60 -19.66 -14.12
N ARG A 386 11.76 -19.75 -15.16
CA ARG A 386 11.47 -18.65 -16.10
C ARG A 386 10.07 -18.05 -15.97
N GLY A 387 9.14 -18.77 -15.34
CA GLY A 387 7.72 -18.43 -15.32
C GLY A 387 7.02 -18.66 -16.67
N VAL A 388 5.71 -18.44 -16.71
CA VAL A 388 4.89 -18.63 -17.92
C VAL A 388 4.62 -17.34 -18.69
N GLY A 389 4.87 -16.19 -18.05
CA GLY A 389 4.49 -14.86 -18.53
C GLY A 389 3.54 -14.15 -17.58
N LEU A 390 3.36 -12.85 -17.79
CA LEU A 390 2.64 -11.97 -16.87
C LEU A 390 1.13 -12.16 -16.94
N GLY A 391 0.49 -12.22 -15.78
CA GLY A 391 -0.96 -12.12 -15.66
C GLY A 391 -1.76 -13.42 -15.64
N SER A 392 -3.00 -13.27 -15.18
CA SER A 392 -3.96 -14.36 -15.04
C SER A 392 -4.39 -14.97 -16.37
N ASP A 393 -4.33 -14.24 -17.49
CA ASP A 393 -4.79 -14.75 -18.79
C ASP A 393 -3.92 -15.91 -19.28
N ILE A 394 -2.59 -15.74 -19.25
CA ILE A 394 -1.66 -16.80 -19.62
C ILE A 394 -1.63 -17.90 -18.56
N MET A 395 -1.64 -17.55 -17.27
CA MET A 395 -1.65 -18.52 -16.18
C MET A 395 -2.88 -19.44 -16.25
N LYS A 396 -4.08 -18.88 -16.49
CA LYS A 396 -5.32 -19.65 -16.68
C LYS A 396 -5.21 -20.61 -17.86
N LYS A 397 -4.62 -20.18 -18.99
CA LYS A 397 -4.42 -21.06 -20.16
C LYS A 397 -3.45 -22.20 -19.85
N VAL A 398 -2.37 -21.93 -19.11
CA VAL A 398 -1.42 -22.97 -18.72
C VAL A 398 -2.05 -23.91 -17.69
N PHE A 399 -2.85 -23.43 -16.75
CA PHE A 399 -3.55 -24.31 -15.80
C PHE A 399 -4.45 -25.35 -16.46
N GLN A 400 -5.03 -25.05 -17.63
CA GLN A 400 -5.82 -26.02 -18.40
C GLN A 400 -5.00 -27.24 -18.87
N THR A 401 -3.67 -27.12 -18.97
CA THR A 401 -2.78 -28.24 -19.32
C THR A 401 -2.33 -29.06 -18.11
N TYR A 402 -2.68 -28.63 -16.89
CA TYR A 402 -2.41 -29.33 -15.62
C TYR A 402 -3.72 -29.56 -14.85
N PRO A 403 -4.66 -30.37 -15.40
CA PRO A 403 -5.94 -30.59 -14.74
C PRO A 403 -5.73 -31.32 -13.41
N THR A 404 -6.14 -30.65 -12.34
CA THR A 404 -6.08 -31.15 -10.97
C THR A 404 -7.46 -31.40 -10.36
N ASN A 405 -8.50 -30.74 -10.90
CA ASN A 405 -9.86 -30.94 -10.44
C ASN A 405 -10.57 -31.99 -11.33
N PHE A 406 -11.20 -32.96 -10.68
CA PHE A 406 -11.93 -34.04 -11.36
C PHE A 406 -13.26 -33.57 -11.98
N ASP A 407 -13.72 -32.36 -11.68
CA ASP A 407 -14.94 -31.74 -12.20
C ASP A 407 -14.73 -30.94 -13.50
N GLY A 408 -13.49 -30.88 -14.02
CA GLY A 408 -13.14 -30.11 -15.22
C GLY A 408 -12.96 -28.60 -14.98
N SER A 409 -13.10 -28.12 -13.75
CA SER A 409 -12.77 -26.74 -13.39
C SER A 409 -11.25 -26.53 -13.25
N TYR A 410 -10.80 -25.29 -13.37
CA TYR A 410 -9.38 -24.94 -13.23
C TYR A 410 -9.21 -23.58 -12.57
N PRO A 411 -8.13 -23.37 -11.80
CA PRO A 411 -7.84 -22.09 -11.16
C PRO A 411 -7.71 -20.96 -12.18
N ILE A 412 -8.24 -19.79 -11.83
CA ILE A 412 -8.06 -18.55 -12.63
C ILE A 412 -6.76 -17.82 -12.22
N HIS A 413 -6.33 -18.02 -10.97
CA HIS A 413 -5.10 -17.50 -10.37
C HIS A 413 -4.70 -18.33 -9.15
N THR A 414 -3.51 -18.11 -8.62
CA THR A 414 -2.96 -18.91 -7.51
C THR A 414 -3.57 -18.59 -6.14
N HIS A 415 -4.39 -17.53 -6.03
CA HIS A 415 -4.88 -16.99 -4.74
C HIS A 415 -3.77 -16.63 -3.76
N ASN A 416 -2.57 -16.34 -4.28
CA ASN A 416 -1.43 -15.90 -3.48
C ASN A 416 -0.53 -15.03 -4.36
N ASN A 417 -0.35 -13.75 -3.99
CA ASN A 417 0.45 -12.79 -4.75
C ASN A 417 1.87 -13.29 -5.04
N TYR A 418 2.49 -13.97 -4.08
CA TYR A 418 3.88 -14.40 -4.19
C TYR A 418 4.02 -15.62 -5.09
N LEU A 419 3.12 -16.61 -4.97
CA LEU A 419 3.07 -17.75 -5.88
C LEU A 419 2.68 -17.31 -7.29
N GLN A 420 1.75 -16.36 -7.42
CA GLN A 420 1.40 -15.79 -8.72
C GLN A 420 2.63 -15.13 -9.35
N MET A 421 3.32 -14.24 -8.63
CA MET A 421 4.52 -13.56 -9.10
C MET A 421 5.62 -14.55 -9.50
N TRP A 422 5.81 -15.62 -8.73
CA TRP A 422 6.77 -16.68 -9.06
C TRP A 422 6.36 -17.44 -10.33
N GLY A 423 5.10 -17.82 -10.46
CA GLY A 423 4.58 -18.46 -11.68
C GLY A 423 4.68 -17.56 -12.92
N GLU A 424 4.51 -16.26 -12.76
CA GLU A 424 4.54 -15.30 -13.87
C GLU A 424 5.97 -14.96 -14.33
N THR A 425 6.90 -14.80 -13.38
CA THR A 425 8.24 -14.22 -13.64
C THR A 425 9.41 -15.17 -13.41
N GLY A 426 9.15 -16.37 -12.86
CA GLY A 426 10.18 -17.32 -12.46
C GLY A 426 10.95 -16.90 -11.22
N ILE A 427 11.92 -17.73 -10.81
CA ILE A 427 12.64 -17.59 -9.54
C ILE A 427 13.37 -16.25 -9.41
N TRP A 428 13.98 -15.76 -10.49
CA TRP A 428 14.72 -14.50 -10.45
C TRP A 428 13.80 -13.29 -10.35
N GLY A 429 12.63 -13.34 -10.99
CA GLY A 429 11.61 -12.31 -10.88
C GLY A 429 11.05 -12.22 -9.46
N ILE A 430 10.65 -13.34 -8.84
CA ILE A 430 10.16 -13.34 -7.45
C ILE A 430 11.25 -12.91 -6.47
N LEU A 431 12.50 -13.34 -6.63
CA LEU A 431 13.60 -12.90 -5.76
C LEU A 431 13.85 -11.40 -5.88
N SER A 432 13.75 -10.83 -7.09
CA SER A 432 13.85 -9.38 -7.28
C SER A 432 12.70 -8.62 -6.60
N PHE A 433 11.47 -9.16 -6.70
CA PHE A 433 10.29 -8.60 -6.06
C PHE A 433 10.41 -8.64 -4.53
N LEU A 434 10.71 -9.80 -3.94
CA LEU A 434 10.92 -9.94 -2.49
C LEU A 434 12.08 -9.05 -2.00
N GLY A 435 13.17 -8.97 -2.77
CA GLY A 435 14.29 -8.08 -2.49
C GLY A 435 13.87 -6.60 -2.45
N LEU A 436 13.01 -6.17 -3.39
CA LEU A 436 12.41 -4.83 -3.41
C LEU A 436 11.54 -4.57 -2.18
N LEU A 437 10.66 -5.50 -1.81
CA LEU A 437 9.79 -5.36 -0.63
C LEU A 437 10.61 -5.23 0.66
N LEU A 438 11.57 -6.13 0.87
CA LEU A 438 12.44 -6.12 2.04
C LEU A 438 13.29 -4.85 2.10
N TRP A 439 13.82 -4.41 0.96
CA TRP A 439 14.61 -3.18 0.90
C TRP A 439 13.77 -1.95 1.26
N GLN A 440 12.55 -1.84 0.71
CA GLN A 440 11.66 -0.71 0.97
C GLN A 440 11.25 -0.64 2.44
N LEU A 441 10.82 -1.77 3.03
CA LEU A 441 10.48 -1.85 4.45
C LEU A 441 11.67 -1.47 5.33
N LYS A 442 12.85 -2.01 5.03
CA LYS A 442 14.08 -1.71 5.77
C LYS A 442 14.44 -0.22 5.69
N LYS A 443 14.36 0.39 4.50
CA LYS A 443 14.63 1.83 4.32
C LYS A 443 13.59 2.68 5.04
N GLY A 444 12.32 2.29 4.98
CA GLY A 444 11.23 2.91 5.74
C GLY A 444 11.48 2.90 7.24
N VAL A 445 11.71 1.72 7.84
CA VAL A 445 11.93 1.61 9.28
C VAL A 445 13.18 2.37 9.73
N LYS A 446 14.25 2.38 8.94
CA LYS A 446 15.46 3.18 9.24
C LYS A 446 15.18 4.68 9.23
N ALA A 447 14.37 5.16 8.28
CA ALA A 447 14.04 6.57 8.14
C ALA A 447 13.19 7.12 9.31
N LEU A 448 12.47 6.26 10.05
CA LEU A 448 11.72 6.67 11.24
C LEU A 448 12.57 7.37 12.31
N ARG A 449 13.88 7.09 12.37
CA ARG A 449 14.80 7.72 13.33
C ARG A 449 15.11 9.17 12.99
N ALA A 450 15.04 9.52 11.70
CA ALA A 450 15.38 10.84 11.18
C ALA A 450 14.15 11.72 10.97
N ALA A 451 12.97 11.10 10.83
CA ALA A 451 11.73 11.79 10.54
C ALA A 451 11.22 12.63 11.73
N ASP A 452 10.72 13.82 11.45
CA ASP A 452 9.95 14.61 12.40
C ASP A 452 8.69 13.87 12.91
N PRO A 453 8.03 14.32 13.99
CA PRO A 453 6.88 13.60 14.56
C PRO A 453 5.71 13.37 13.59
N LYS A 454 5.45 14.29 12.65
CA LYS A 454 4.32 14.18 11.72
C LYS A 454 4.61 13.18 10.61
N LEU A 455 5.80 13.29 10.01
CA LEU A 455 6.33 12.39 9.00
C LEU A 455 6.52 10.99 9.57
N ARG A 456 7.01 10.87 10.81
CA ARG A 456 7.18 9.58 11.50
C ARG A 456 5.86 8.82 11.63
N ARG A 457 4.75 9.51 11.95
CA ARG A 457 3.41 8.88 12.00
C ARG A 457 2.93 8.46 10.62
N MET A 458 3.08 9.32 9.61
CA MET A 458 2.69 8.98 8.24
C MET A 458 3.48 7.77 7.71
N LEU A 459 4.80 7.76 7.92
CA LEU A 459 5.69 6.67 7.52
C LEU A 459 5.37 5.37 8.27
N ALA A 460 5.17 5.42 9.59
CA ALA A 460 4.79 4.26 10.38
C ALA A 460 3.45 3.67 9.91
N ALA A 461 2.48 4.51 9.57
CA ALA A 461 1.18 4.08 9.07
C ALA A 461 1.29 3.45 7.69
N ALA A 462 2.09 4.05 6.80
CA ALA A 462 2.33 3.51 5.47
C ALA A 462 3.03 2.15 5.52
N ILE A 463 4.03 1.99 6.40
CA ILE A 463 4.68 0.68 6.65
C ILE A 463 3.68 -0.33 7.23
N GLY A 464 2.86 0.10 8.20
CA GLY A 464 1.82 -0.75 8.78
C GLY A 464 0.85 -1.28 7.72
N ALA A 465 0.23 -0.39 6.95
CA ALA A 465 -0.65 -0.75 5.82
C ALA A 465 0.06 -1.68 4.83
N PHE A 466 1.33 -1.42 4.51
CA PHE A 466 2.07 -2.24 3.56
C PHE A 466 2.34 -3.65 4.10
N CYS A 467 2.61 -3.79 5.40
CA CYS A 467 2.71 -5.10 6.05
C CYS A 467 1.37 -5.85 6.08
N GLY A 468 0.26 -5.15 6.29
CA GLY A 468 -1.07 -5.75 6.31
C GLY A 468 -1.47 -6.32 4.94
N ILE A 469 -1.37 -5.53 3.86
CA ILE A 469 -1.65 -5.99 2.49
C ILE A 469 -0.70 -7.12 2.06
N MET A 470 0.56 -7.12 2.52
CA MET A 470 1.49 -8.23 2.29
C MET A 470 1.02 -9.54 2.92
N VAL A 471 0.38 -9.49 4.08
CA VAL A 471 -0.21 -10.67 4.74
C VAL A 471 -1.50 -11.10 4.06
N ILE A 472 -2.34 -10.16 3.61
CA ILE A 472 -3.51 -10.49 2.77
C ILE A 472 -3.03 -11.24 1.50
N GLY A 473 -1.94 -10.78 0.88
CA GLY A 473 -1.34 -11.40 -0.30
C GLY A 473 -0.86 -12.85 -0.13
N LEU A 474 -0.79 -13.38 1.10
CA LEU A 474 -0.53 -14.81 1.35
C LEU A 474 -1.78 -15.67 1.15
N ALA A 475 -2.97 -15.08 1.30
CA ALA A 475 -4.26 -15.76 1.24
C ALA A 475 -5.11 -15.35 0.04
N GLU A 476 -4.73 -14.29 -0.69
CA GLU A 476 -5.44 -13.79 -1.86
C GLU A 476 -4.48 -13.32 -2.95
N TYR A 477 -4.91 -13.41 -4.21
CA TYR A 477 -4.23 -12.73 -5.32
C TYR A 477 -4.82 -11.33 -5.49
N THR A 478 -4.40 -10.39 -4.64
CA THR A 478 -4.92 -9.01 -4.59
C THR A 478 -4.80 -8.27 -5.92
N TRP A 479 -3.80 -8.60 -6.75
CA TRP A 479 -3.56 -7.91 -8.02
C TRP A 479 -4.40 -8.47 -9.18
N PHE A 480 -5.24 -9.47 -8.91
CA PHE A 480 -6.32 -9.83 -9.82
C PHE A 480 -7.20 -8.61 -10.14
N TYR A 481 -7.37 -7.72 -9.16
CA TYR A 481 -8.02 -6.43 -9.30
C TYR A 481 -6.99 -5.31 -9.48
N PRO A 482 -6.83 -4.72 -10.67
CA PRO A 482 -5.74 -3.76 -10.92
C PRO A 482 -5.84 -2.47 -10.10
N ARG A 483 -7.05 -2.07 -9.65
CA ARG A 483 -7.20 -0.95 -8.72
C ARG A 483 -6.47 -1.18 -7.38
N ASN A 484 -6.42 -2.43 -6.91
CA ASN A 484 -5.67 -2.80 -5.70
C ASN A 484 -4.18 -2.77 -5.97
N MET A 485 -3.75 -3.28 -7.14
CA MET A 485 -2.36 -3.15 -7.58
C MET A 485 -1.91 -1.69 -7.65
N PHE A 486 -2.69 -0.79 -8.25
CA PHE A 486 -2.34 0.64 -8.33
C PHE A 486 -2.26 1.30 -6.95
N THR A 487 -3.14 0.92 -6.02
CA THR A 487 -3.13 1.45 -4.64
C THR A 487 -1.97 0.88 -3.82
N TYR A 488 -1.65 -0.40 -4.00
CA TYR A 488 -0.47 -1.04 -3.43
C TYR A 488 0.83 -0.30 -3.81
N TRP A 489 0.97 0.02 -5.10
CA TRP A 489 2.15 0.73 -5.59
C TRP A 489 2.11 2.24 -5.27
N PHE A 490 0.94 2.85 -5.18
CA PHE A 490 0.80 4.20 -4.60
C PHE A 490 1.30 4.22 -3.15
N LEU A 491 0.90 3.25 -2.32
CA LEU A 491 1.36 3.08 -0.94
C LEU A 491 2.87 2.85 -0.86
N PHE A 492 3.43 2.04 -1.76
CA PHE A 492 4.89 1.90 -1.91
C PHE A 492 5.57 3.26 -2.17
N GLY A 493 4.99 4.05 -3.08
CA GLY A 493 5.43 5.41 -3.38
C GLY A 493 5.35 6.35 -2.18
N VAL A 494 4.28 6.28 -1.37
CA VAL A 494 4.13 7.05 -0.12
C VAL A 494 5.26 6.74 0.85
N ILE A 495 5.63 5.46 1.03
CA ILE A 495 6.79 5.07 1.86
C ILE A 495 8.08 5.69 1.30
N ALA A 496 8.30 5.58 -0.01
CA ALA A 496 9.50 6.12 -0.65
C ALA A 496 9.60 7.65 -0.52
N ALA A 497 8.48 8.37 -0.71
CA ALA A 497 8.38 9.80 -0.50
C ALA A 497 8.66 10.18 0.96
N CYS A 498 8.14 9.42 1.93
CA CYS A 498 8.46 9.64 3.33
C CYS A 498 9.95 9.46 3.64
N VAL A 499 10.58 8.40 3.10
CA VAL A 499 12.01 8.13 3.26
C VAL A 499 12.84 9.27 2.66
N LYS A 500 12.44 9.80 1.50
CA LYS A 500 13.06 10.97 0.86
C LYS A 500 12.98 12.19 1.76
N LEU A 501 11.79 12.54 2.26
CA LEU A 501 11.58 13.69 3.13
C LEU A 501 12.40 13.59 4.42
N ALA A 502 12.43 12.40 5.05
CA ALA A 502 13.18 12.16 6.28
C ALA A 502 14.70 12.33 6.10
N LYS A 503 15.23 12.04 4.90
CA LYS A 503 16.64 12.31 4.58
C LYS A 503 16.91 13.79 4.30
N ALA A 504 15.97 14.50 3.71
CA ALA A 504 16.09 15.93 3.44
C ALA A 504 16.06 16.77 4.73
N GLU A 505 15.40 16.27 5.77
CA GLU A 505 15.36 16.89 7.11
C GLU A 505 16.65 16.66 7.92
N GLN A 506 17.51 15.71 7.52
CA GLN A 506 18.82 15.58 8.14
C GLN A 506 19.69 16.76 7.69
N PRO A 507 20.12 17.66 8.60
CA PRO A 507 21.18 18.60 8.25
C PRO A 507 22.38 17.76 7.79
N ALA A 508 23.04 18.19 6.72
CA ALA A 508 24.24 17.55 6.20
C ALA A 508 25.32 17.48 7.30
N GLN A 509 25.29 16.42 8.09
CA GLN A 509 26.40 16.01 8.94
C GLN A 509 27.23 15.03 8.13
N ALA A 510 28.07 15.62 7.28
CA ALA A 510 29.31 15.04 6.78
C ALA A 510 30.28 16.19 6.55
#